data_AF-X0XSD9-F1
#
_entry.id   AF-X0XSD9-F1
#
_cell.length_a   1.000
_cell.length_b   1.000
_cell.length_c   1.000
_cell.angle_alpha   90.00
_cell.angle_beta   90.00
_cell.angle_gamma   90.00
#
_symmetry.space_group_name_H-M   'P 1'
#
loop_
_entity.id
_entity.type
_entity.pdbx_description
1 polymer ?
#
loop_
_entity_poly.entity_id
_entity_poly.type
_entity_poly.pdbx_seq_one_letter_code
_entity_poly.pdbx_strand_id
1 'polypeptide(L)'
;MPTIRDIPLSLKTKEVLRRAGIREHSKLRSKAETSICELLASVDEARLLEPAIAYEIYLITKVGKRQVSLEDNISLHCSLIHSVFPQAKELAAVVCTIGPKLEEKVTDHFDRSES
;
A
#
# COMPACT_ATOMS: atom_id res chain seq x y z
N MET A 1 2.71 3.67 -19.60
CA MET A 1 2.94 3.42 -18.17
C MET A 1 3.15 1.92 -17.93
N PRO A 2 4.39 1.47 -17.67
CA PRO A 2 4.68 0.09 -17.29
C PRO A 2 3.87 -0.35 -16.06
N THR A 3 3.57 -1.66 -15.96
CA THR A 3 2.84 -2.24 -14.83
C THR A 3 3.50 -3.52 -14.35
N ILE A 4 3.76 -3.60 -13.04
CA ILE A 4 4.29 -4.78 -12.35
C ILE A 4 3.12 -5.45 -11.62
N ARG A 5 2.94 -6.76 -11.84
CA ARG A 5 1.87 -7.57 -11.22
C ARG A 5 2.39 -8.74 -10.40
N ASP A 6 3.64 -9.16 -10.62
CA ASP A 6 4.27 -10.22 -9.85
C ASP A 6 4.91 -9.63 -8.58
N ILE A 7 4.04 -9.26 -7.64
CA ILE A 7 4.44 -8.61 -6.39
C ILE A 7 4.07 -9.55 -5.25
N PRO A 8 5.05 -10.17 -4.58
CA PRO A 8 4.75 -11.00 -3.40
C PRO A 8 4.31 -10.08 -2.26
N LEU A 9 3.04 -10.17 -1.86
CA LEU A 9 2.50 -9.45 -0.72
C LEU A 9 2.18 -10.43 0.41
N SER A 10 2.82 -10.26 1.56
CA SER A 10 2.60 -11.08 2.74
C SER A 10 2.03 -10.22 3.87
N LEU A 11 0.80 -10.54 4.30
CA LEU A 11 0.16 -9.91 5.45
C LEU A 11 0.63 -10.62 6.72
N LYS A 12 1.35 -9.88 7.58
CA LYS A 12 1.84 -10.41 8.86
C LYS A 12 0.79 -10.22 9.95
N THR A 13 0.38 -11.29 10.61
CA THR A 13 -0.57 -11.27 11.75
C THR A 13 -0.25 -10.19 12.78
N LYS A 14 1.04 -10.05 13.14
CA LYS A 14 1.48 -9.02 14.10
C LYS A 14 1.19 -7.59 13.62
N GLU A 15 1.34 -7.31 12.33
CA GLU A 15 1.04 -5.98 11.78
C GLU A 15 -0.46 -5.71 11.72
N VAL A 16 -1.26 -6.73 11.41
CA VAL A 16 -2.73 -6.65 11.42
C VAL A 16 -3.24 -6.39 12.85
N LEU A 17 -2.75 -7.15 13.83
CA LEU A 17 -3.04 -6.96 15.25
C LEU A 17 -2.68 -5.54 15.72
N ARG A 18 -1.49 -5.06 15.35
CA ARG A 18 -1.03 -3.70 15.67
C ARG A 18 -1.97 -2.63 15.08
N ARG A 19 -2.36 -2.79 13.81
CA ARG A 19 -3.29 -1.87 13.12
C ARG A 19 -4.71 -1.92 13.71
N ALA A 20 -5.14 -3.07 14.22
CA ALA A 20 -6.40 -3.23 14.94
C ALA A 20 -6.35 -2.69 16.39
N GLY A 21 -5.22 -2.11 16.82
CA GLY A 21 -5.05 -1.57 18.18
C GLY A 21 -4.81 -2.62 19.26
N ILE A 22 -4.60 -3.89 18.89
CA ILE A 22 -4.37 -4.99 19.82
C ILE A 22 -2.88 -5.03 20.17
N ARG A 23 -2.57 -4.54 21.38
CA ARG A 23 -1.20 -4.53 21.92
C ARG A 23 -0.74 -5.91 22.36
N GLU A 24 0.58 -6.04 22.48
CA GLU A 24 1.28 -7.27 22.86
C GLU A 24 0.71 -7.97 24.10
N HIS A 25 0.34 -7.19 25.12
CA HIS A 25 -0.13 -7.70 26.42
C HIS A 25 -1.66 -7.63 26.58
N SER A 26 -2.41 -7.49 25.49
CA SER A 26 -3.87 -7.46 25.54
C SER A 26 -4.43 -8.82 25.97
N LYS A 27 -5.39 -8.81 26.90
CA LYS A 27 -6.18 -10.01 27.26
C LYS A 27 -6.94 -10.61 26.07
N LEU A 28 -7.22 -9.79 25.05
CA LEU A 28 -7.92 -10.18 23.82
C LEU A 28 -6.99 -10.77 22.76
N ARG A 29 -5.67 -10.73 22.98
CA ARG A 29 -4.68 -11.08 21.95
C ARG A 29 -4.83 -12.51 21.46
N SER A 30 -4.89 -13.50 22.35
CA SER A 30 -4.96 -14.91 21.96
C SER A 30 -6.17 -15.22 21.08
N LYS A 31 -7.37 -14.76 21.49
CA LYS A 31 -8.60 -14.98 20.72
C LYS A 31 -8.58 -14.24 19.38
N ALA A 32 -8.15 -12.98 19.37
CA ALA A 32 -8.08 -12.20 18.14
C ALA A 32 -7.00 -12.71 17.18
N GLU A 33 -5.89 -13.22 17.70
CA GLU A 33 -4.80 -13.78 16.90
C GLU A 33 -5.26 -15.02 16.14
N THR A 34 -6.00 -15.93 16.79
CA THR A 34 -6.61 -17.09 16.10
C THR A 34 -7.53 -16.64 14.97
N SER A 35 -8.48 -15.75 15.24
CA SER A 35 -9.42 -15.28 14.20
C SER A 35 -8.72 -14.53 13.07
N ILE A 36 -7.70 -13.72 13.37
CA ILE A 36 -6.92 -13.03 12.33
C ILE A 36 -6.12 -14.02 11.50
N CYS A 37 -5.50 -15.03 12.12
CA CYS A 37 -4.79 -16.07 11.37
C CYS A 37 -5.71 -16.83 10.42
N GLU A 38 -6.92 -17.19 10.87
CA GLU A 38 -7.94 -17.84 10.02
C GLU A 38 -8.38 -16.92 8.87
N LEU A 39 -8.65 -15.65 9.16
CA LEU A 39 -9.00 -14.67 8.12
C LEU A 39 -7.88 -14.48 7.10
N LEU A 40 -6.63 -14.39 7.56
CA LEU A 40 -5.47 -14.26 6.67
C LEU A 40 -5.26 -15.49 5.79
N ALA A 41 -5.47 -16.71 6.33
CA ALA A 41 -5.46 -17.93 5.53
C ALA A 41 -6.56 -17.90 4.47
N SER A 42 -7.77 -17.47 4.82
CA SER A 42 -8.88 -17.37 3.86
C SER A 42 -8.61 -16.34 2.74
N VAL A 43 -7.91 -15.25 3.04
CA VAL A 43 -7.49 -14.23 2.06
C VAL A 43 -6.50 -14.82 1.05
N ASP A 44 -5.56 -15.63 1.53
CA ASP A 44 -4.56 -16.30 0.69
C ASP A 44 -5.18 -17.40 -0.18
N GLU A 45 -5.98 -18.28 0.43
CA GLU A 45 -6.69 -19.37 -0.27
C GLU A 45 -7.61 -18.85 -1.38
N ALA A 46 -8.38 -17.80 -1.08
CA ALA A 46 -9.30 -17.19 -2.05
C ALA A 46 -8.60 -16.21 -3.02
N ARG A 47 -7.29 -15.99 -2.89
CA ARG A 47 -6.51 -15.05 -3.71
C ARG A 47 -7.18 -13.68 -3.81
N LEU A 48 -7.56 -13.13 -2.67
CA LEU A 48 -8.27 -11.83 -2.62
C LEU A 48 -7.35 -10.63 -2.83
N LEU A 49 -6.04 -10.83 -2.84
CA LEU A 49 -5.06 -9.79 -3.12
C LEU A 49 -4.51 -9.96 -4.54
N GLU A 50 -4.64 -8.91 -5.33
CA GLU A 50 -4.14 -8.79 -6.70
C GLU A 50 -3.24 -7.55 -6.78
N PRO A 51 -2.07 -7.56 -6.13
CA PRO A 51 -1.21 -6.39 -6.07
C PRO A 51 -0.73 -6.00 -7.45
N ALA A 52 -0.82 -4.70 -7.75
CA ALA A 52 -0.30 -4.13 -8.98
C ALA A 52 0.34 -2.78 -8.71
N ILE A 53 1.44 -2.52 -9.39
CA ILE A 53 2.15 -1.24 -9.38
C ILE A 53 2.21 -0.72 -10.81
N ALA A 54 1.66 0.47 -11.03
CA ALA A 54 1.91 1.24 -12.23
C ALA A 54 2.88 2.37 -11.91
N TYR A 55 3.84 2.64 -12.79
CA TYR A 55 4.82 3.68 -12.55
C TYR A 55 5.22 4.43 -13.81
N GLU A 56 5.70 5.64 -13.61
CA GLU A 56 6.33 6.47 -14.63
C GLU A 56 7.62 7.07 -14.05
N ILE A 57 8.66 7.12 -14.86
CA ILE A 57 9.95 7.70 -14.48
C ILE A 57 10.10 9.00 -15.23
N TYR A 58 10.39 10.07 -14.50
CA TYR A 58 10.63 11.39 -15.06
C TYR A 58 12.06 11.83 -14.77
N LEU A 59 12.72 12.42 -15.77
CA LEU A 59 13.98 13.10 -15.56
C LEU A 59 13.79 14.39 -14.75
N ILE A 60 14.66 14.60 -13.76
CA ILE A 60 14.70 15.83 -12.99
C ILE A 60 15.54 16.85 -13.75
N THR A 61 14.89 17.93 -14.20
CA THR A 61 15.55 19.00 -14.95
C THR A 61 16.10 20.08 -14.03
N LYS A 62 15.44 20.34 -12.90
CA LYS A 62 15.87 21.34 -11.92
C LYS A 62 15.33 21.05 -10.53
N VAL A 63 16.20 21.12 -9.53
CA VAL A 63 15.82 21.08 -8.11
C VAL A 63 15.89 22.49 -7.54
N GLY A 64 14.76 23.03 -7.11
CA GLY A 64 14.65 24.29 -6.39
C GLY A 64 14.45 24.08 -4.88
N LYS A 65 14.39 25.18 -4.11
CA LYS A 65 14.22 25.12 -2.64
C LYS A 65 12.88 24.51 -2.18
N ARG A 66 11.82 24.60 -3.01
CA ARG A 66 10.45 24.13 -2.68
C ARG A 66 9.76 23.43 -3.84
N GLN A 67 10.49 23.17 -4.91
CA GLN A 67 9.92 22.58 -6.11
C GLN A 67 10.96 21.76 -6.85
N VAL A 68 10.50 20.74 -7.56
CA VAL A 68 11.27 20.03 -8.58
C VAL A 68 10.57 20.23 -9.90
N SER A 69 11.35 20.65 -10.89
CA SER A 69 10.93 20.61 -12.29
C SER A 69 11.39 19.28 -12.87
N LEU A 70 10.45 18.61 -13.52
CA LEU A 70 10.66 17.39 -14.27
C LEU A 70 10.69 17.72 -15.77
N GLU A 71 10.88 16.71 -16.61
CA GLU A 71 10.59 16.82 -18.04
C GLU A 71 9.09 17.10 -18.29
N ASP A 72 8.75 17.47 -19.53
CA ASP A 72 7.37 17.80 -19.95
C ASP A 72 6.68 18.93 -19.16
N ASN A 73 7.47 19.87 -18.63
CA ASN A 73 7.00 21.03 -17.84
C ASN A 73 6.21 20.66 -16.57
N ILE A 74 6.36 19.45 -16.06
CA ILE A 74 5.73 19.04 -14.80
C ILE A 74 6.51 19.66 -13.64
N SER A 75 5.80 20.33 -12.73
CA SER A 75 6.38 20.89 -11.50
C SER A 75 5.74 20.28 -10.27
N LEU A 76 6.57 19.70 -9.40
CA LEU A 76 6.14 19.19 -8.11
C LEU A 76 6.57 20.13 -7.00
N HIS A 77 5.60 20.58 -6.20
CA HIS A 77 5.89 21.32 -4.97
C HIS A 77 6.25 20.34 -3.86
N CYS A 78 7.55 20.28 -3.53
CA CYS A 78 8.06 19.45 -2.46
C CYS A 78 9.15 20.21 -1.70
N SER A 79 8.88 20.53 -0.43
CA SER A 79 9.80 21.25 0.44
C SER A 79 10.98 20.40 0.91
N LEU A 80 10.84 19.06 0.90
CA LEU A 80 11.82 18.14 1.45
C LEU A 80 12.78 17.56 0.41
N ILE A 81 12.52 17.77 -0.87
CA ILE A 81 13.21 17.05 -1.94
C ILE A 81 14.71 17.38 -2.01
N HIS A 82 15.08 18.64 -1.77
CA HIS A 82 16.47 19.08 -1.76
C HIS A 82 17.23 18.53 -0.55
N SER A 83 16.55 18.31 0.59
CA SER A 83 17.18 17.73 1.79
C SER A 83 17.27 16.21 1.74
N VAL A 84 16.28 15.55 1.13
CA VAL A 84 16.18 14.08 1.13
C VAL A 84 16.90 13.48 -0.08
N PHE A 85 16.86 14.16 -1.23
CA PHE A 85 17.39 13.65 -2.50
C PHE A 85 18.25 14.71 -3.24
N PRO A 86 19.36 15.18 -2.64
CA PRO A 86 20.15 16.29 -3.17
C PRO A 86 20.80 16.02 -4.54
N GLN A 87 20.92 14.76 -4.93
CA GLN A 87 21.59 14.33 -6.17
C GLN A 87 20.69 13.47 -7.07
N ALA A 88 19.38 13.42 -6.80
CA ALA A 88 18.48 12.65 -7.65
C ALA A 88 18.43 13.22 -9.06
N LYS A 89 18.54 12.32 -10.05
CA LYS A 89 18.44 12.64 -11.48
C LYS A 89 17.10 12.25 -12.08
N GLU A 90 16.39 11.35 -11.40
CA GLU A 90 15.15 10.75 -11.83
C GLU A 90 14.16 10.73 -10.66
N LEU A 91 12.88 10.80 -10.99
CA LEU A 91 11.78 10.64 -10.06
C LEU A 91 10.84 9.57 -10.60
N ALA A 92 10.58 8.54 -9.80
CA ALA A 92 9.53 7.57 -10.08
C ALA A 92 8.21 8.02 -9.42
N ALA A 93 7.18 8.25 -10.22
CA ALA A 93 5.80 8.35 -9.74
C ALA A 93 5.18 6.95 -9.77
N VAL A 94 4.62 6.51 -8.65
CA VAL A 94 4.15 5.13 -8.47
C VAL A 94 2.72 5.14 -7.93
N VAL A 95 1.84 4.36 -8.56
CA VAL A 95 0.48 4.09 -8.09
C VAL A 95 0.37 2.60 -7.81
N CYS A 96 -0.08 2.27 -6.60
CA CYS A 96 -0.19 0.89 -6.13
C CYS A 96 -1.66 0.55 -5.83
N THR A 97 -2.06 -0.69 -6.07
CA THR A 97 -3.34 -1.26 -5.62
C THR A 97 -3.11 -2.68 -5.11
N ILE A 98 -4.00 -3.17 -4.25
CA ILE A 98 -4.09 -4.57 -3.83
C ILE A 98 -5.18 -5.34 -4.59
N GLY A 99 -5.81 -4.71 -5.58
CA GLY A 99 -6.95 -5.25 -6.31
C GLY A 99 -8.29 -5.02 -5.58
N PRO A 100 -9.42 -5.26 -6.26
CA PRO A 100 -10.76 -4.96 -5.74
C PRO A 100 -11.35 -6.09 -4.90
N LYS A 101 -10.90 -7.34 -5.10
CA LYS A 101 -11.56 -8.54 -4.55
C LYS A 101 -11.74 -8.53 -3.04
N LEU A 102 -10.79 -7.96 -2.30
CA LEU A 102 -10.92 -7.84 -0.85
C LEU A 102 -12.07 -6.89 -0.47
N GLU A 103 -12.21 -5.77 -1.17
CA GLU A 103 -13.28 -4.79 -0.94
C GLU A 103 -14.64 -5.39 -1.30
N GLU A 104 -14.74 -6.07 -2.45
CA GLU A 104 -15.95 -6.80 -2.87
C GLU A 104 -16.37 -7.84 -1.82
N LYS A 105 -15.41 -8.63 -1.32
CA LYS A 105 -15.65 -9.62 -0.26
C LYS A 105 -16.17 -8.97 1.03
N VAL A 106 -15.63 -7.81 1.39
CA VAL A 106 -16.06 -7.06 2.58
C VAL A 106 -17.50 -6.57 2.41
N THR A 107 -17.84 -6.01 1.25
CA THR A 107 -19.21 -5.60 0.92
C THR A 107 -20.19 -6.77 1.04
N ASP A 108 -19.87 -7.93 0.45
CA ASP A 108 -20.70 -9.14 0.56
C ASP A 108 -20.94 -9.57 2.02
N HIS A 109 -19.94 -9.40 2.90
CA HIS A 109 -20.07 -9.76 4.31
C HIS A 109 -21.02 -8.81 5.06
N PHE A 110 -20.97 -7.51 4.76
CA PHE A 110 -21.87 -6.53 5.38
C PHE A 110 -23.32 -6.74 4.92
N ASP A 111 -23.55 -6.94 3.63
CA ASP A 111 -24.90 -7.16 3.08
C ASP A 111 -25.59 -8.39 3.67
N ARG A 112 -24.82 -9.44 3.96
CA ARG A 112 -25.34 -10.68 4.60
C ARG A 112 -25.61 -10.53 6.09
N SER A 113 -25.01 -9.55 6.76
CA SER A 113 -25.18 -9.33 8.20
C SER A 113 -26.40 -8.46 8.54
N GLU A 114 -26.97 -7.79 7.54
CA GLU A 114 -28.20 -6.99 7.65
C GLU A 114 -29.47 -7.75 7.19
N SER A 115 -29.37 -9.07 6.96
CA SER A 115 -30.48 -9.99 6.60
C SER A 115 -30.79 -10.96 7.73
#